data_AF-A0A4U1B2H7-F1
#
_entry.id   AF-A0A4U1B2H7-F1
#
_cell.length_a   1.000
_cell.length_b   1.000
_cell.length_c   1.000
_cell.angle_alpha   90.00
_cell.angle_beta   90.00
_cell.angle_gamma   90.00
#
_symmetry.space_group_name_H-M   'P 1'
#
loop_
_entity.id
_entity.type
_entity.pdbx_description
1 polymer ?
#
loop_
_entity_poly.entity_id
_entity_poly.type
_entity_poly.pdbx_seq_one_letter_code
_entity_poly.pdbx_strand_id
1 'polypeptide(L)'
;MEVNLYLKRNKQIPPLWLFLTFISLSGCAYKEVTLSHQQTQRQISCVGFYVDWHVSDQTVDYINMHCAKALIKKGYQLEDAQLQSVDFTVPEPPQGKEWDQALAAQLFEQGQLTEREYGNILGALEVTYYDEIEQAKALKRKGEIDQARYEQLVEQAETELKGS
;
A
#
# COMPACT_ATOMS: atom_id res chain seq x y z
N MET A 1 -44.91 -43.79 -19.96
CA MET A 1 -44.94 -42.57 -19.13
C MET A 1 -43.50 -42.07 -19.08
N GLU A 2 -43.11 -41.28 -20.08
CA GLU A 2 -41.71 -40.90 -20.31
C GLU A 2 -41.41 -39.59 -19.62
N VAL A 3 -40.45 -39.63 -18.69
CA VAL A 3 -39.94 -38.45 -17.98
C VAL A 3 -38.89 -37.79 -18.88
N ASN A 4 -39.30 -36.78 -19.64
CA ASN A 4 -38.41 -35.94 -20.42
C ASN A 4 -37.65 -34.97 -19.49
N LEU A 5 -36.43 -35.36 -19.10
CA LEU A 5 -35.43 -34.49 -18.48
C LEU A 5 -34.90 -33.49 -19.52
N TYR A 6 -35.50 -32.30 -19.56
CA TYR A 6 -34.98 -31.15 -20.29
C TYR A 6 -33.73 -30.60 -19.57
N LEU A 7 -32.57 -31.20 -19.83
CA LEU A 7 -31.28 -30.57 -19.56
C LEU A 7 -31.06 -29.46 -20.60
N LYS A 8 -31.43 -28.25 -20.19
CA LYS A 8 -31.37 -27.01 -20.96
C LYS A 8 -29.90 -26.60 -21.19
N ARG A 9 -29.42 -26.89 -22.41
CA ARG A 9 -28.42 -26.14 -23.21
C ARG A 9 -27.27 -25.51 -22.41
N ASN A 10 -26.18 -26.28 -22.35
CA ASN A 10 -24.81 -25.85 -22.07
C ASN A 10 -24.46 -24.59 -22.90
N LYS A 11 -24.56 -23.40 -22.31
CA LYS A 11 -23.97 -22.19 -22.87
C LYS A 11 -22.50 -22.23 -22.47
N GLN A 12 -21.66 -22.70 -23.39
CA GLN A 12 -20.22 -22.47 -23.30
C GLN A 12 -20.01 -20.98 -23.05
N ILE A 13 -19.57 -20.64 -21.84
CA ILE A 13 -19.16 -19.27 -21.50
C ILE A 13 -18.03 -18.96 -22.47
N PRO A 14 -18.15 -17.93 -23.33
CA PRO A 14 -17.11 -17.64 -24.31
C PRO A 14 -15.80 -17.39 -23.57
N PRO A 15 -14.65 -17.88 -24.06
CA PRO A 15 -13.36 -17.74 -23.37
C PRO A 15 -13.01 -16.27 -23.07
N LEU A 16 -13.55 -15.34 -23.85
CA LEU A 16 -13.49 -13.89 -23.62
C LEU A 16 -14.12 -13.46 -22.28
N TRP A 17 -15.23 -14.07 -21.87
CA TRP A 17 -15.90 -13.80 -20.60
C TRP A 17 -15.12 -14.34 -19.40
N LEU A 18 -14.48 -15.51 -19.55
CA LEU A 18 -13.56 -16.06 -18.54
C LEU A 18 -12.33 -15.16 -18.36
N PHE A 19 -11.81 -14.59 -19.45
CA PHE A 19 -10.68 -13.64 -19.42
C PHE A 19 -11.06 -12.31 -18.73
N LEU A 20 -12.28 -11.79 -18.97
CA LEU A 20 -12.80 -10.56 -18.34
C LEU A 20 -13.06 -10.70 -16.83
N THR A 21 -13.45 -11.90 -16.36
CA THR A 21 -13.56 -12.20 -14.92
C THR A 21 -12.22 -12.34 -14.22
N PHE A 22 -11.13 -12.64 -14.95
CA PHE A 22 -9.79 -12.79 -14.34
C PHE A 22 -9.13 -11.43 -14.08
N ILE A 23 -9.42 -10.42 -14.91
CA ILE A 23 -8.83 -9.06 -14.81
C ILE A 23 -9.45 -8.28 -13.64
N SER A 24 -10.64 -8.65 -13.17
CA SER A 24 -11.35 -7.92 -12.10
C SER A 24 -10.93 -8.31 -10.67
N LEU A 25 -9.96 -9.22 -10.51
CA LEU A 25 -9.51 -9.71 -9.19
C LEU A 25 -8.25 -8.99 -8.65
N SER A 26 -7.63 -8.08 -9.41
CA SER A 26 -6.53 -7.26 -8.90
C SER A 26 -7.09 -5.99 -8.25
N GLY A 27 -7.07 -5.93 -6.91
CA GLY A 27 -7.33 -4.68 -6.19
C GLY A 27 -6.09 -3.81 -6.18
N CYS A 28 -6.19 -2.62 -6.76
CA CYS A 28 -5.21 -1.56 -6.61
C CYS A 28 -5.93 -0.31 -6.11
N ALA A 29 -5.30 0.40 -5.18
CA ALA A 29 -5.75 1.71 -4.76
C ALA A 29 -4.78 2.77 -5.23
N TYR A 30 -5.34 3.88 -5.67
CA TYR A 30 -4.65 5.10 -6.02
C TYR A 30 -5.42 6.25 -5.38
N LYS A 31 -4.72 7.12 -4.65
CA LYS A 31 -5.31 8.33 -4.08
C LYS A 31 -4.31 9.45 -4.10
N GLU A 32 -4.80 10.63 -4.50
CA GLU A 32 -4.06 11.88 -4.45
C GLU A 32 -4.68 12.77 -3.37
N VAL A 33 -3.85 13.38 -2.53
CA VAL A 33 -4.29 14.37 -1.54
C VAL A 33 -3.55 15.69 -1.76
N THR A 34 -4.32 16.76 -1.88
CA THR A 34 -3.78 18.10 -2.13
C THR A 34 -3.59 18.85 -0.82
N LEU A 35 -2.48 19.56 -0.73
CA LEU A 35 -2.20 20.51 0.33
C LEU A 35 -1.92 21.89 -0.25
N SER A 36 -2.41 22.94 0.40
CA SER A 36 -2.23 24.33 -0.01
C SER A 36 -1.51 25.15 1.06
N HIS A 37 -0.64 26.06 0.62
CA HIS A 37 0.05 26.99 1.50
C HIS A 37 -0.63 28.36 1.46
N GLN A 38 -1.32 28.73 2.55
CA GLN A 38 -2.19 29.92 2.61
C GLN A 38 -1.50 31.23 2.19
N GLN A 39 -0.22 31.41 2.53
CA GLN A 39 0.49 32.66 2.22
C GLN A 39 0.97 32.76 0.77
N THR A 40 1.34 31.62 0.16
CA THR A 40 1.98 31.59 -1.17
C THR A 40 1.00 31.14 -2.26
N GLN A 41 -0.19 30.67 -1.87
CA GLN A 41 -1.19 30.06 -2.73
C GLN A 41 -0.64 28.86 -3.53
N ARG A 42 0.48 28.28 -3.08
CA ARG A 42 1.10 27.13 -3.72
C ARG A 42 0.39 25.85 -3.29
N GLN A 43 0.05 25.01 -4.26
CA GLN A 43 -0.47 23.66 -4.03
C GLN A 43 0.63 22.62 -4.26
N ILE A 44 0.59 21.55 -3.46
CA ILE A 44 1.43 20.35 -3.59
C ILE A 44 0.53 19.14 -3.35
N SER A 45 0.72 18.09 -4.14
CA SER A 45 0.00 16.83 -3.99
C SER A 45 0.90 15.74 -3.41
N CYS A 46 0.34 14.93 -2.53
CA CYS A 46 0.86 13.62 -2.16
C CYS A 46 0.08 12.56 -2.95
N VAL A 47 0.80 11.61 -3.54
CA VAL A 47 0.20 10.55 -4.36
C VAL A 47 0.62 9.22 -3.78
N GLY A 48 -0.36 8.45 -3.31
CA GLY A 48 -0.18 7.11 -2.79
C GLY A 48 -0.75 6.09 -3.77
N PHE A 49 -0.03 4.99 -3.92
CA PHE A 49 -0.43 3.84 -4.74
C PHE A 49 -0.05 2.56 -4.00
N TYR A 50 -0.96 1.59 -3.99
CA TYR A 50 -0.72 0.29 -3.39
C TYR A 50 -1.50 -0.81 -4.11
N VAL A 51 -0.93 -2.01 -4.16
CA VAL A 51 -1.53 -3.18 -4.83
C VAL A 51 -1.73 -4.28 -3.80
N ASP A 52 -2.95 -4.33 -3.25
CA ASP A 52 -3.49 -5.43 -2.45
C ASP A 52 -5.02 -5.32 -2.49
N TRP A 53 -5.72 -6.43 -2.56
CA TRP A 53 -7.17 -6.44 -2.66
C TRP A 53 -7.91 -6.31 -1.32
N HIS A 54 -7.22 -6.48 -0.18
CA HIS A 54 -7.88 -6.44 1.14
C HIS A 54 -7.92 -5.05 1.78
N VAL A 55 -6.82 -4.29 1.73
CA VAL A 55 -6.66 -3.05 2.54
C VAL A 55 -5.97 -1.91 1.79
N SER A 56 -6.03 -1.91 0.47
CA SER A 56 -5.29 -0.94 -0.34
C SER A 56 -5.68 0.52 -0.10
N ASP A 57 -6.96 0.80 0.20
CA ASP A 57 -7.40 2.16 0.58
C ASP A 57 -6.77 2.63 1.89
N GLN A 58 -6.79 1.79 2.93
CA GLN A 58 -6.22 2.10 4.24
C GLN A 58 -4.70 2.30 4.15
N THR A 59 -4.01 1.46 3.37
CA THR A 59 -2.57 1.58 3.12
C THR A 59 -2.23 2.88 2.39
N VAL A 60 -2.98 3.21 1.33
CA VAL A 60 -2.76 4.45 0.56
C VAL A 60 -3.05 5.70 1.40
N ASP A 61 -4.08 5.67 2.26
CA ASP A 61 -4.33 6.75 3.21
C ASP A 61 -3.12 6.99 4.13
N TYR A 62 -2.51 5.91 4.64
CA TYR A 62 -1.33 6.01 5.50
C TYR A 62 -0.15 6.65 4.77
N ILE A 63 0.17 6.16 3.56
CA ILE A 63 1.25 6.70 2.71
C ILE A 63 1.02 8.20 2.46
N ASN A 64 -0.20 8.57 2.09
CA ASN A 64 -0.57 9.96 1.84
C ASN A 64 -0.47 10.84 3.09
N MET A 65 -0.92 10.35 4.24
CA MET A 65 -0.79 11.07 5.50
C MET A 65 0.68 11.21 5.92
N HIS A 66 1.52 10.20 5.67
CA HIS A 66 2.95 10.29 5.94
C HIS A 66 3.59 11.42 5.13
N CYS A 67 3.34 11.47 3.82
CA CYS A 67 3.77 12.58 2.96
C CYS A 67 3.21 13.94 3.43
N ALA A 68 1.91 14.00 3.74
CA ALA A 68 1.24 15.21 4.19
C ALA A 68 1.84 15.76 5.48
N LYS A 69 2.21 14.91 6.45
CA LYS A 69 2.82 15.33 7.72
C LYS A 69 4.09 16.16 7.52
N ALA A 70 4.93 15.81 6.54
CA ALA A 70 6.16 16.56 6.24
C ALA A 70 5.84 17.95 5.65
N LEU A 71 4.77 18.08 4.87
CA LEU A 71 4.31 19.33 4.27
C LEU A 71 3.57 20.22 5.28
N ILE A 72 2.77 19.61 6.18
CA ILE A 72 2.09 20.33 7.27
C ILE A 72 3.11 21.03 8.18
N LYS A 73 4.22 20.36 8.51
CA LYS A 73 5.35 20.96 9.24
C LYS A 73 5.97 22.17 8.53
N LYS A 74 5.79 22.28 7.20
CA LYS A 74 6.26 23.40 6.37
C LYS A 74 5.19 24.48 6.14
N GLY A 75 4.06 24.43 6.85
CA GLY A 75 3.00 25.43 6.78
C GLY A 75 1.93 25.17 5.70
N TYR A 76 1.93 23.98 5.08
CA TYR A 76 0.85 23.56 4.20
C TYR A 76 -0.37 23.09 5.01
N GLN A 77 -1.56 23.27 4.45
CA GLN A 77 -2.81 22.79 5.02
C GLN A 77 -3.37 21.67 4.16
N LEU A 78 -3.72 20.56 4.81
CA LEU A 78 -4.38 19.43 4.16
C LEU A 78 -5.86 19.77 3.95
N GLU A 79 -6.33 19.63 2.70
CA GLU A 79 -7.72 19.96 2.35
C GLU A 79 -8.68 18.79 2.61
N ASP A 80 -8.17 17.55 2.62
CA ASP A 80 -8.94 16.35 2.90
C ASP A 80 -9.27 16.24 4.41
N ALA A 81 -10.50 16.60 4.77
CA ALA A 81 -10.99 16.53 6.15
C ALA A 81 -11.23 15.09 6.64
N GLN A 82 -11.48 14.13 5.73
CA GLN A 82 -11.64 12.74 6.11
C GLN A 82 -10.30 12.14 6.50
N LEU A 83 -9.26 12.40 5.71
CA LEU A 83 -7.92 11.94 6.03
C LEU A 83 -7.42 12.50 7.37
N GLN A 84 -7.81 13.72 7.75
CA GLN A 84 -7.44 14.33 9.04
C GLN A 84 -8.04 13.62 10.27
N SER A 85 -9.15 12.92 10.12
CA SER A 85 -9.84 12.26 11.23
C SER A 85 -9.51 10.78 11.37
N VAL A 86 -8.75 10.20 10.43
CA VAL A 86 -8.32 8.80 10.45
C VAL A 86 -7.25 8.59 11.53
N ASP A 87 -7.37 7.49 12.27
CA ASP A 87 -6.32 7.01 13.17
C ASP A 87 -5.25 6.23 12.38
N PHE A 88 -4.04 6.79 12.35
CA PHE A 88 -2.87 6.22 11.67
C PHE A 88 -1.90 5.54 12.64
N THR A 89 -2.36 5.17 13.84
CA THR A 89 -1.52 4.44 14.80
C THR A 89 -1.17 3.08 14.23
N VAL A 90 0.12 2.77 14.20
CA VAL A 90 0.64 1.43 13.91
C VAL A 90 0.73 0.71 15.26
N PRO A 91 0.05 -0.43 15.45
CA PRO A 91 0.16 -1.18 16.70
C PRO A 91 1.58 -1.76 16.85
N GLU A 92 1.99 -2.02 18.09
CA GLU A 92 3.26 -2.68 18.36
C GLU A 92 3.24 -4.13 17.83
N PRO A 93 4.36 -4.63 17.27
CA PRO A 93 4.46 -6.01 16.84
C PRO A 93 4.40 -6.96 18.06
N PRO A 94 4.05 -8.25 17.83
CA PRO A 94 4.16 -9.28 18.86
C PRO A 94 5.54 -9.31 19.51
N GLN A 95 5.60 -9.66 20.78
CA GLN A 95 6.85 -9.61 21.55
C GLN A 95 7.99 -10.38 20.86
N GLY A 96 9.12 -9.70 20.66
CA GLY A 96 10.32 -10.28 20.04
C GLY A 96 10.22 -10.47 18.53
N LYS A 97 9.23 -9.83 17.88
CA LYS A 97 9.07 -9.75 16.43
C LYS A 97 9.19 -8.31 15.95
N GLU A 98 9.48 -8.17 14.67
CA GLU A 98 9.35 -6.93 13.93
C GLU A 98 8.21 -7.10 12.93
N TRP A 99 7.64 -5.99 12.48
CA TRP A 99 6.63 -6.04 11.43
C TRP A 99 7.28 -6.33 10.09
N ASP A 100 6.66 -7.25 9.35
CA ASP A 100 6.86 -7.48 7.92
C ASP A 100 5.49 -7.81 7.30
N GLN A 101 5.41 -7.85 5.97
CA GLN A 101 4.15 -8.12 5.27
C GLN A 101 3.60 -9.52 5.61
N ALA A 102 4.45 -10.53 5.74
CA ALA A 102 4.04 -11.91 6.03
C ALA A 102 3.37 -12.04 7.41
N LEU A 103 3.99 -11.48 8.46
CA LEU A 103 3.46 -11.47 9.81
C LEU A 103 2.16 -10.67 9.89
N ALA A 104 2.13 -9.49 9.26
CA ALA A 104 0.94 -8.64 9.24
C ALA A 104 -0.24 -9.37 8.57
N ALA A 105 -0.01 -10.00 7.41
CA ALA A 105 -1.01 -10.79 6.72
C ALA A 105 -1.50 -11.97 7.58
N GLN A 106 -0.58 -12.71 8.19
CA GLN A 106 -0.92 -13.84 9.07
C GLN A 106 -1.82 -13.42 10.24
N LEU A 107 -1.50 -12.31 10.91
CA LEU A 107 -2.28 -11.84 12.06
C LEU A 107 -3.63 -11.24 11.64
N PHE A 108 -3.70 -10.62 10.46
CA PHE A 108 -4.96 -10.16 9.87
C PHE A 108 -5.89 -11.32 9.52
N GLU A 109 -5.38 -12.36 8.87
CA GLU A 109 -6.15 -13.58 8.55
C GLU A 109 -6.67 -14.30 9.80
N GLN A 110 -5.95 -14.19 10.93
CA GLN A 110 -6.36 -14.72 12.23
C GLN A 110 -7.37 -13.82 12.98
N GLY A 111 -7.74 -12.68 12.41
CA GLY A 111 -8.64 -11.70 13.03
C GLY A 111 -8.02 -10.96 14.22
N GLN A 112 -6.70 -10.94 14.33
CA GLN A 112 -5.97 -10.22 15.39
C GLN A 112 -5.69 -8.75 15.04
N LEU A 113 -5.86 -8.38 13.77
CA LEU A 113 -5.75 -7.01 13.28
C LEU A 113 -7.07 -6.60 12.62
N THR A 114 -7.49 -5.36 12.86
CA THR A 114 -8.52 -4.72 12.04
C THR A 114 -7.97 -4.35 10.66
N GLU A 115 -8.84 -4.10 9.68
CA GLU A 115 -8.41 -3.60 8.35
C GLU A 115 -7.60 -2.30 8.44
N ARG A 116 -7.96 -1.40 9.37
CA ARG A 116 -7.25 -0.14 9.58
C ARG A 116 -5.86 -0.37 10.18
N GLU A 117 -5.73 -1.21 11.20
CA GLU A 117 -4.42 -1.55 11.77
C GLU A 117 -3.54 -2.25 10.74
N TYR A 118 -4.09 -3.22 10.01
CA TYR A 118 -3.37 -3.92 8.95
C TYR A 118 -2.90 -2.95 7.85
N GLY A 119 -3.78 -2.09 7.34
CA GLY A 119 -3.40 -1.06 6.36
C GLY A 119 -2.39 -0.05 6.89
N ASN A 120 -2.46 0.33 8.18
CA ASN A 120 -1.46 1.21 8.80
C ASN A 120 -0.08 0.54 8.87
N ILE A 121 -0.02 -0.75 9.22
CA ILE A 121 1.23 -1.52 9.24
C ILE A 121 1.83 -1.59 7.83
N LEU A 122 1.04 -2.01 6.83
CA LEU A 122 1.51 -2.10 5.44
C LEU A 122 1.98 -0.74 4.92
N GLY A 123 1.23 0.33 5.21
CA GLY A 123 1.62 1.69 4.81
C GLY A 123 2.92 2.14 5.47
N ALA A 124 3.15 1.77 6.73
CA ALA A 124 4.39 2.06 7.43
C ALA A 124 5.58 1.30 6.81
N LEU A 125 5.40 0.01 6.51
CA LEU A 125 6.43 -0.81 5.88
C LEU A 125 6.80 -0.29 4.48
N GLU A 126 5.80 0.05 3.65
CA GLU A 126 6.03 0.64 2.33
C GLU A 126 6.77 1.98 2.41
N VAL A 127 6.38 2.86 3.34
CA VAL A 127 7.09 4.13 3.55
C VAL A 127 8.56 3.90 3.91
N THR A 128 8.84 3.00 4.87
CA THR A 128 10.21 2.65 5.26
C THR A 128 11.00 2.12 4.07
N TYR A 129 10.44 1.17 3.34
CA TYR A 129 11.05 0.62 2.13
C TYR A 129 11.39 1.72 1.12
N TYR A 130 10.45 2.59 0.76
CA TYR A 130 10.72 3.67 -0.20
C TYR A 130 11.76 4.67 0.30
N ASP A 131 11.76 5.01 1.58
CA ASP A 131 12.75 5.91 2.18
C ASP A 131 14.17 5.32 2.10
N GLU A 132 14.33 4.02 2.35
CA GLU A 132 15.61 3.32 2.24
C GLU A 132 16.10 3.27 0.79
N ILE A 133 15.20 2.97 -0.15
CA ILE A 133 15.51 2.95 -1.57
C ILE A 133 15.94 4.35 -2.06
N GLU A 134 15.25 5.41 -1.65
CA GLU A 134 15.62 6.79 -2.01
C GLU A 134 16.97 7.20 -1.40
N GLN A 135 17.26 6.76 -0.17
CA GLN A 135 18.58 6.95 0.45
C GLN A 135 19.68 6.22 -0.32
N ALA A 136 19.49 4.94 -0.66
CA ALA A 136 20.44 4.16 -1.45
C ALA A 136 20.69 4.79 -2.84
N LYS A 137 19.63 5.26 -3.51
CA LYS A 137 19.76 6.01 -4.77
C LYS A 137 20.55 7.30 -4.59
N ALA A 138 20.35 8.03 -3.49
CA ALA A 138 21.08 9.26 -3.21
C ALA A 138 22.59 8.99 -3.00
N LEU A 139 22.95 7.96 -2.24
CA LEU A 139 24.35 7.55 -2.03
C LEU A 139 25.02 7.17 -3.35
N LYS A 140 24.33 6.37 -4.18
CA LYS A 140 24.84 5.97 -5.49
C LYS A 140 25.04 7.17 -6.42
N ARG A 141 24.08 8.10 -6.49
CA ARG A 141 24.20 9.33 -7.32
C ARG A 141 25.40 10.19 -6.92
N LYS A 142 25.75 10.22 -5.63
CA LYS A 142 26.92 10.94 -5.12
C LYS A 142 28.24 10.18 -5.32
N GLY A 143 28.19 8.94 -5.78
CA GLY A 143 29.36 8.07 -5.91
C GLY A 143 29.89 7.53 -4.57
N GLU A 144 29.10 7.61 -3.50
CA GLU A 144 29.48 7.11 -2.16
C GLU A 144 29.41 5.57 -2.07
N ILE A 145 28.58 4.95 -2.92
CA ILE A 145 28.48 3.50 -3.08
C ILE A 145 28.49 3.14 -4.56
N ASP A 146 28.94 1.92 -4.86
CA ASP A 146 28.91 1.36 -6.22
C ASP A 146 27.56 0.69 -6.55
N GLN A 147 27.47 0.15 -7.77
CA GLN A 147 26.28 -0.54 -8.25
C GLN A 147 25.93 -1.78 -7.41
N ALA A 148 26.93 -2.56 -7.02
CA ALA A 148 26.75 -3.82 -6.30
C ALA A 148 26.23 -3.55 -4.89
N ARG A 149 26.79 -2.55 -4.19
CA ARG A 149 26.33 -2.16 -2.88
C ARG A 149 24.91 -1.58 -2.91
N TYR A 150 24.58 -0.82 -3.95
CA TYR A 150 23.20 -0.36 -4.15
C TYR A 150 22.23 -1.55 -4.28
N GLU A 151 22.54 -2.54 -5.11
CA GLU A 151 21.68 -3.73 -5.31
C GLU A 151 21.48 -4.51 -4.01
N GLN A 152 22.53 -4.69 -3.21
CA GLN A 152 22.43 -5.32 -1.89
C GLN A 152 21.49 -4.58 -0.93
N LEU A 153 21.54 -3.24 -0.93
CA LEU A 153 20.64 -2.44 -0.08
C LEU A 153 19.19 -2.56 -0.53
N VAL A 154 18.93 -2.61 -1.84
CA VAL A 154 17.59 -2.85 -2.38
C VAL A 154 17.08 -4.23 -1.98
N GLU A 155 17.90 -5.28 -2.15
CA GLU A 155 17.53 -6.66 -1.79
C GLU A 155 17.27 -6.82 -0.29
N GLN A 156 18.07 -6.15 0.54
CA GLN A 156 17.87 -6.12 1.98
C GLN A 156 16.53 -5.47 2.33
N ALA A 157 16.25 -4.27 1.81
CA ALA A 157 15.00 -3.55 2.06
C ALA A 157 13.78 -4.35 1.59
N GLU A 158 13.87 -5.04 0.44
CA GLU A 158 12.81 -5.93 -0.03
C GLU A 158 12.57 -7.13 0.90
N THR A 159 13.64 -7.67 1.48
CA THR A 159 13.56 -8.80 2.43
C THR A 159 12.90 -8.36 3.74
N GLU A 160 13.29 -7.20 4.25
CA GLU A 160 12.72 -6.60 5.46
C GLU A 160 11.24 -6.23 5.27
N LEU A 161 10.86 -5.73 4.09
CA LEU A 161 9.47 -5.46 3.73
C LEU A 161 8.61 -6.74 3.72
N LYS A 162 9.07 -7.78 3.01
CA LYS A 162 8.27 -8.98 2.74
C LYS A 162 8.20 -9.92 3.94
N GLY A 163 9.28 -10.03 4.72
CA GLY A 163 9.41 -11.07 5.73
C GLY A 163 9.78 -12.43 5.12
N SER A 164 10.11 -13.39 5.99
CA SER A 164 10.51 -14.76 5.62
C SER A 164 9.33 -15.73 5.55
#